data_AF-A0A382XPU1-F1
#
_entry.id   AF-A0A382XPU1-F1
#
_cell.length_a   1.000
_cell.length_b   1.000
_cell.length_c   1.000
_cell.angle_alpha   90.00
_cell.angle_beta   90.00
_cell.angle_gamma   90.00
#
_symmetry.space_group_name_H-M   'P 1'
#
loop_
_entity.id
_entity.type
_entity.pdbx_description
1 polymer ?
#
loop_
_entity_poly.entity_id
_entity_poly.type
_entity_poly.pdbx_seq_one_letter_code
_entity_poly.pdbx_strand_id
1 'polypeptide(L)'
;MAKEPKELVNQEELGIQGTWNHKYIKEVRRKMTAGEWLPECVECQHLERNDIMSSRQWENKVWADVIDDVVANASANDWEVDQPLQFDFRLGNLCNLQCQMCNKEASHLVSVERAAMVQSGLG
;
A
#
# COMPACT_ATOMS: atom_id res chain seq x y z
N MET A 1 10.95 3.49 10.24
CA MET A 1 10.16 2.25 10.35
C MET A 1 8.72 2.60 10.59
N ALA A 2 7.90 2.33 9.58
CA ALA A 2 6.44 2.33 9.68
C ALA A 2 6.01 1.51 10.90
N LYS A 3 4.97 2.00 11.58
CA LYS A 3 4.38 1.29 12.72
C LYS A 3 3.16 0.52 12.24
N GLU A 4 2.94 -0.66 12.82
CA GLU A 4 1.68 -1.39 12.68
C GLU A 4 0.51 -0.52 13.15
N PRO A 5 -0.65 -0.57 12.47
CA PRO A 5 -1.84 0.12 12.93
C PRO A 5 -2.30 -0.43 14.27
N LYS A 6 -2.74 0.47 15.16
CA LYS A 6 -3.23 0.10 16.50
C LYS A 6 -4.61 -0.55 16.47
N GLU A 7 -5.41 -0.19 15.47
CA GLU A 7 -6.75 -0.70 15.29
C GLU A 7 -6.69 -1.91 14.36
N LEU A 8 -7.09 -3.07 14.88
CA LEU A 8 -7.16 -4.30 14.11
C LEU A 8 -8.52 -4.40 13.43
N VAL A 9 -8.54 -4.79 12.16
CA VAL A 9 -9.76 -4.99 11.37
C VAL A 9 -9.93 -6.48 11.10
N ASN A 10 -11.01 -7.08 11.61
CA ASN A 10 -11.31 -8.49 11.39
C ASN A 10 -12.01 -8.67 10.03
N GLN A 11 -11.25 -9.14 9.04
CA GLN A 11 -11.73 -9.29 7.67
C GLN A 11 -12.69 -10.46 7.49
N GLU A 12 -12.57 -11.51 8.31
CA GLU A 12 -13.44 -12.69 8.24
C GLU A 12 -14.87 -12.37 8.68
N GLU A 13 -15.00 -11.52 9.71
CA GLU A 13 -16.31 -11.10 10.22
C GLU A 13 -16.96 -10.03 9.35
N LEU A 14 -16.17 -9.08 8.84
CA LEU A 14 -16.68 -7.91 8.10
C LEU A 14 -16.87 -8.17 6.60
N GLY A 15 -16.22 -9.20 6.05
CA GLY A 15 -16.13 -9.41 4.61
C GLY A 15 -15.41 -8.27 3.88
N ILE A 16 -15.38 -8.34 2.54
CA ILE A 16 -14.65 -7.38 1.70
C ILE A 16 -15.22 -5.97 1.85
N GLN A 17 -16.53 -5.81 1.68
CA GLN A 17 -17.20 -4.50 1.73
C GLN A 17 -17.07 -3.85 3.10
N GLY A 18 -17.31 -4.61 4.18
CA GLY A 18 -17.21 -4.11 5.55
C GLY A 18 -15.78 -3.74 5.93
N THR A 19 -14.79 -4.53 5.48
CA THR A 19 -13.38 -4.20 5.66
C THR A 19 -13.01 -2.92 4.91
N TRP A 20 -13.42 -2.80 3.65
CA TRP A 20 -13.06 -1.66 2.80
C TRP A 20 -13.66 -0.34 3.29
N ASN A 21 -14.86 -0.38 3.88
CA ASN A 21 -15.51 0.80 4.46
C ASN A 21 -15.47 0.83 5.98
N HIS A 22 -14.56 0.08 6.59
CA HIS A 22 -14.30 0.15 8.02
C HIS A 22 -13.82 1.55 8.41
N LYS A 23 -14.13 1.98 9.63
CA LYS A 23 -13.78 3.31 10.17
C LYS A 23 -12.30 3.65 10.00
N TYR A 24 -11.42 2.69 10.25
CA TYR A 24 -9.98 2.84 10.06
C TYR A 24 -9.62 3.23 8.61
N ILE A 25 -10.15 2.53 7.61
CA ILE A 25 -9.82 2.79 6.19
C ILE A 25 -10.42 4.13 5.72
N LYS A 26 -11.66 4.45 6.15
CA LYS A 26 -12.26 5.77 5.90
C LYS A 26 -11.40 6.91 6.43
N GLU A 27 -10.87 6.76 7.65
CA GLU A 27 -9.99 7.75 8.27
C GLU A 27 -8.66 7.89 7.52
N VAL A 28 -8.09 6.79 6.99
CA VAL A 28 -6.91 6.84 6.11
C VAL A 28 -7.21 7.69 4.87
N ARG A 29 -8.34 7.46 4.19
CA ARG A 29 -8.74 8.26 3.01
C ARG A 29 -8.81 9.74 3.35
N ARG A 30 -9.55 10.09 4.41
CA ARG A 30 -9.71 11.47 4.88
C ARG A 30 -8.38 12.16 5.14
N LYS A 31 -7.49 11.50 5.91
CA LYS A 31 -6.19 12.06 6.27
C LYS A 31 -5.26 12.22 5.08
N MET A 32 -5.14 11.19 4.26
CA MET A 32 -4.25 11.22 3.10
C MET A 32 -4.69 12.26 2.06
N THR A 33 -6.00 12.42 1.83
CA THR A 33 -6.52 13.48 0.96
C THR A 33 -6.29 14.88 1.54
N ALA A 34 -6.27 15.03 2.88
CA ALA A 34 -5.91 16.28 3.55
C ALA A 34 -4.38 16.53 3.61
N GLY A 35 -3.55 15.62 3.10
CA GLY A 35 -2.09 15.71 3.20
C GLY A 35 -1.53 15.38 4.60
N GLU A 36 -2.34 14.79 5.48
CA GLU A 36 -1.94 14.35 6.80
C GLU A 36 -1.28 12.97 6.74
N TRP A 37 -0.03 12.88 7.21
CA TRP A 37 0.71 11.62 7.25
C TRP A 37 0.32 10.76 8.44
N LEU A 38 0.07 9.48 8.19
CA LEU A 38 -0.11 8.48 9.24
C LEU A 38 1.23 7.81 9.63
N PRO A 39 1.38 7.32 10.88
CA PRO A 39 2.57 6.58 11.33
C PRO A 39 2.93 5.35 10.47
N GLU A 40 1.94 4.74 9.83
CA GLU A 40 2.04 3.61 8.92
C GLU A 40 2.69 4.01 7.59
N CYS A 41 2.56 5.28 7.18
CA CYS A 41 3.01 5.79 5.89
C CYS A 41 4.43 6.41 5.92
N VAL A 42 5.13 6.29 7.05
CA VAL A 42 6.43 6.95 7.30
C VAL A 42 7.51 6.52 6.29
N GLU A 43 7.47 5.30 5.76
CA GLU A 43 8.44 4.86 4.75
C GLU A 43 8.28 5.62 3.43
N CYS A 44 7.04 5.85 2.97
CA CYS A 44 6.79 6.68 1.79
C CYS A 44 7.32 8.11 2.01
N GLN A 45 7.10 8.67 3.21
CA GLN A 45 7.64 9.99 3.56
C GLN A 45 9.18 10.02 3.53
N HIS A 46 9.86 8.96 4.00
CA HIS A 46 11.32 8.89 3.93
C HIS A 46 11.82 8.82 2.49
N LEU A 47 11.22 7.99 1.64
CA LEU A 47 11.58 7.90 0.23
C LEU A 47 11.41 9.26 -0.46
N GLU A 48 10.24 9.89 -0.29
CA GLU A 48 9.91 11.18 -0.92
C GLU A 48 10.86 12.31 -0.48
N ARG A 49 11.27 12.34 0.79
CA ARG A 49 12.25 13.32 1.31
C ARG A 49 13.65 13.16 0.73
N ASN A 50 13.98 11.97 0.22
CA ASN A 50 15.25 11.66 -0.42
C ASN A 50 15.13 11.70 -1.95
N ASP A 51 14.05 12.28 -2.50
CA ASP A 51 13.79 12.35 -3.94
C ASP A 51 13.67 10.97 -4.61
N ILE A 52 13.24 9.96 -3.83
CA ILE A 52 12.98 8.60 -4.30
C ILE A 52 11.46 8.43 -4.46
N MET A 53 11.05 7.90 -5.61
CA MET A 53 9.64 7.62 -5.89
C MET A 53 9.08 6.61 -4.87
N SER A 54 8.06 7.02 -4.13
CA SER A 54 7.34 6.15 -3.19
C SER A 54 6.23 5.36 -3.89
N SER A 55 5.78 4.27 -3.26
CA SER A 55 4.59 3.55 -3.72
C SER A 55 3.36 4.45 -3.78
N ARG A 56 3.20 5.38 -2.82
CA ARG A 56 2.11 6.37 -2.84
C ARG A 56 2.15 7.24 -4.10
N GLN A 57 3.31 7.78 -4.46
CA GLN A 57 3.46 8.60 -5.67
C GLN A 57 3.22 7.77 -6.94
N TRP A 58 3.68 6.53 -6.96
CA TRP A 58 3.45 5.61 -8.07
C TRP A 58 1.95 5.34 -8.28
N GLU A 59 1.23 4.94 -7.22
CA GLU A 59 -0.22 4.70 -7.30
C GLU A 59 -0.96 5.98 -7.72
N ASN A 60 -0.62 7.15 -7.16
CA ASN A 60 -1.24 8.42 -7.58
C ASN A 60 -1.03 8.72 -9.07
N LYS A 61 0.11 8.31 -9.65
CA LYS A 61 0.37 8.45 -11.09
C LYS A 61 -0.44 7.45 -11.91
N VAL A 62 -0.54 6.20 -11.45
CA VAL A 62 -1.30 5.14 -12.14
C VAL A 62 -2.79 5.47 -12.18
N TRP A 63 -3.34 6.02 -11.09
CA TRP A 63 -4.78 6.29 -10.94
C TRP A 63 -5.17 7.75 -11.20
N ALA A 64 -4.26 8.56 -11.77
CA ALA A 64 -4.46 10.00 -11.96
C ALA A 64 -5.76 10.35 -12.72
N ASP A 65 -6.16 9.52 -13.67
CA ASP A 65 -7.32 9.78 -14.53
C ASP A 65 -8.67 9.53 -13.83
N VAL A 66 -8.69 8.83 -12.68
CA VAL A 66 -9.93 8.41 -12.00
C VAL A 66 -9.99 8.86 -10.54
N ILE A 67 -8.86 9.20 -9.93
CA ILE A 67 -8.79 9.40 -8.48
C ILE A 67 -9.57 10.64 -8.01
N ASP A 68 -9.62 11.70 -8.80
CA ASP A 68 -10.31 12.94 -8.44
C ASP A 68 -11.83 12.71 -8.30
N ASP A 69 -12.43 11.95 -9.21
CA ASP A 69 -13.86 11.60 -9.15
C ASP A 69 -14.16 10.68 -7.95
N VAL A 70 -13.27 9.72 -7.66
CA VAL A 70 -13.40 8.83 -6.50
C VAL A 70 -13.34 9.63 -5.20
N VAL A 71 -12.40 10.57 -5.09
CA VAL A 71 -12.24 11.43 -3.92
C VAL A 71 -13.44 12.36 -3.76
N ALA A 72 -13.93 12.96 -4.84
CA ALA A 72 -15.11 13.84 -4.80
C ALA A 72 -16.34 13.09 -4.27
N ASN A 73 -16.63 11.91 -4.82
CA ASN A 73 -17.75 11.08 -4.38
C ASN A 73 -17.59 10.61 -2.93
N ALA A 74 -16.39 10.14 -2.55
CA ALA A 74 -16.11 9.68 -1.19
C ALA A 74 -16.24 10.82 -0.17
N SER A 75 -15.74 12.02 -0.49
CA SER A 75 -15.81 13.17 0.43
C SER A 75 -17.25 13.62 0.73
N ALA A 76 -18.19 13.32 -0.17
CA ALA A 76 -19.61 13.66 -0.03
C ALA A 76 -20.43 12.63 0.78
N ASN A 77 -19.88 11.43 1.04
CA ASN A 77 -20.61 10.30 1.64
C ASN A 77 -19.90 9.65 2.84
N ASP A 78 -19.19 10.45 3.67
CA ASP A 78 -18.42 9.93 4.81
C ASP A 78 -17.29 8.95 4.40
N TRP A 79 -16.61 9.28 3.30
CA TRP A 79 -15.47 8.54 2.76
C TRP A 79 -15.80 7.09 2.38
N GLU A 80 -17.06 6.80 2.04
CA GLU A 80 -17.47 5.51 1.53
C GLU A 80 -17.12 5.35 0.07
N VAL A 81 -16.55 4.19 -0.24
CA VAL A 81 -16.21 3.78 -1.59
C VAL A 81 -16.87 2.45 -1.84
N ASP A 82 -17.75 2.38 -2.84
CA ASP A 82 -18.58 1.21 -3.12
C ASP A 82 -17.73 -0.05 -3.38
N GLN A 83 -16.66 0.10 -4.17
CA GLN A 83 -15.71 -0.96 -4.47
C GLN A 83 -14.28 -0.45 -4.70
N PRO A 84 -13.24 -1.23 -4.35
CA PRO A 84 -11.85 -0.92 -4.70
C PRO A 84 -11.65 -0.82 -6.22
N LEU A 85 -10.76 0.07 -6.66
CA LEU A 85 -10.35 0.19 -8.07
C LEU A 85 -9.61 -1.06 -8.56
N GLN A 86 -8.81 -1.67 -7.68
CA GLN A 86 -8.01 -2.84 -7.97
C GLN A 86 -7.96 -3.74 -6.74
N PHE A 87 -8.00 -5.05 -6.96
CA PHE A 87 -7.68 -6.06 -5.96
C PHE A 87 -6.31 -6.69 -6.28
N ASP A 88 -5.36 -6.58 -5.36
CA ASP A 88 -4.10 -7.32 -5.39
C ASP A 88 -4.21 -8.53 -4.46
N PHE A 89 -4.52 -9.70 -5.02
CA PHE A 89 -4.66 -10.94 -4.27
C PHE A 89 -3.35 -11.73 -4.25
N ARG A 90 -2.70 -11.78 -3.08
CA ARG A 90 -1.49 -12.59 -2.86
C ARG A 90 -1.83 -13.87 -2.10
N LEU A 91 -2.43 -14.84 -2.81
CA LEU A 91 -3.05 -16.05 -2.24
C LEU A 91 -2.08 -17.14 -1.76
N GLY A 92 -0.81 -16.83 -1.53
CA GLY A 92 0.18 -17.81 -1.08
C GLY A 92 1.41 -17.18 -0.45
N ASN A 93 1.89 -17.79 0.63
CA ASN A 93 3.15 -17.46 1.30
C ASN A 93 4.23 -18.55 1.10
N LEU A 94 3.95 -19.57 0.27
CA LEU A 94 4.91 -20.61 -0.07
C LEU A 94 6.02 -20.02 -0.94
N CYS A 95 7.10 -19.58 -0.30
CA CYS A 95 8.31 -19.16 -0.97
C CYS A 95 9.22 -20.37 -1.17
N ASN A 96 9.34 -20.84 -2.42
CA ASN A 96 10.30 -21.88 -2.81
C ASN A 96 11.49 -21.30 -3.61
N LEU A 97 11.67 -19.97 -3.60
CA LEU A 97 12.65 -19.21 -4.41
C LEU A 97 12.52 -19.40 -5.94
N GLN A 98 11.45 -20.03 -6.43
CA GLN A 98 11.15 -20.14 -7.87
C GLN A 98 10.17 -19.07 -8.37
N CYS A 99 9.48 -18.38 -7.46
CA CYS A 99 8.50 -17.35 -7.81
C CYS A 99 9.18 -16.01 -8.15
N GLN A 100 8.85 -15.46 -9.33
CA GLN A 100 9.19 -14.08 -9.75
C GLN A 100 8.38 -12.98 -9.02
N MET A 101 7.59 -13.33 -8.00
CA MET A 101 6.69 -12.38 -7.31
C MET A 101 7.41 -11.56 -6.23
N CYS A 102 8.42 -12.13 -5.57
CA CYS A 102 9.21 -11.40 -4.59
C CYS A 102 10.37 -10.73 -5.32
N ASN A 103 10.19 -9.46 -5.67
CA ASN A 103 11.31 -8.60 -6.08
C ASN A 103 11.98 -7.99 -4.84
N LYS A 104 13.11 -7.30 -5.04
CA LYS A 104 13.84 -6.65 -3.94
C LYS A 104 12.98 -5.59 -3.23
N GLU A 105 12.01 -5.02 -3.92
CA GLU A 105 11.09 -4.01 -3.41
C GLU A 105 10.02 -4.61 -2.47
N ALA A 106 9.68 -5.89 -2.63
CA ALA A 106 8.63 -6.57 -1.87
C ALA A 106 9.15 -7.41 -0.69
N SER A 107 10.46 -7.64 -0.57
CA SER A 107 11.05 -8.44 0.51
C SER A 107 12.46 -7.99 0.88
N HIS A 108 12.65 -7.62 2.16
CA HIS A 108 13.97 -7.28 2.69
C HIS A 108 15.00 -8.40 2.48
N LEU A 109 14.61 -9.66 2.72
CA LEU A 109 15.54 -10.79 2.58
C LEU A 109 15.96 -10.99 1.11
N VAL A 110 15.02 -10.83 0.18
CA VAL A 110 15.35 -10.87 -1.27
C VAL A 110 16.23 -9.69 -1.66
N SER A 111 16.01 -8.51 -1.09
CA SER A 111 16.89 -7.35 -1.32
C SER A 111 18.32 -7.62 -0.84
N VAL A 112 18.49 -8.24 0.32
CA VAL A 112 19.81 -8.61 0.86
C VAL A 112 20.49 -9.65 -0.04
N GLU A 113 19.78 -10.71 -0.42
CA GLU A 113 20.29 -11.75 -1.31
C GLU A 113 20.71 -11.17 -2.67
N ARG A 114 19.86 -10.33 -3.29
CA ARG A 114 20.16 -9.68 -4.57
C ARG A 114 21.38 -8.76 -4.46
N ALA A 115 21.56 -8.05 -3.35
CA ALA A 115 22.75 -7.24 -3.13
C ALA A 115 24.03 -8.10 -3.10
N ALA A 116 23.98 -9.28 -2.47
CA ALA A 116 25.09 -10.23 -2.49
C ALA A 116 25.35 -10.81 -3.90
N MET A 117 24.30 -11.13 -4.67
CA MET A 117 24.44 -11.60 -6.05
C MET A 117 25.08 -10.56 -6.99
N VAL A 118 24.72 -9.28 -6.84
CA VAL A 118 25.34 -8.20 -7.61
C VAL A 118 26.83 -8.08 -7.30
N GLN A 119 27.22 -8.22 -6.03
CA GLN A 119 28.64 -8.20 -5.62
C GLN A 119 29.44 -9.38 -6.19
N SER A 120 28.80 -10.54 -6.41
CA SER A 120 29.43 -11.72 -7.01
C SER A 120 29.37 -11.75 -8.55
N GLY A 121 28.88 -10.68 -9.19
CA GLY A 121 28.80 -10.58 -10.65
C GLY A 121 27.67 -11.40 -11.29
N LEU A 122 26.68 -11.82 -10.50
CA LEU A 122 25.52 -12.61 -10.92
C LEU A 122 24.25 -11.77 -11.07
N GLY A 123 24.36 -10.43 -10.99
CA GLY A 123 23.23 -9.49 -10.90
C GLY A 123 22.86 -8.76 -12.18
#